data_AF-A0A0J9UN35-F1
#
_entry.id   AF-A0A0J9UN35-F1
#
_cell.length_a   1.000
_cell.length_b   1.000
_cell.length_c   1.000
_cell.angle_alpha   90.00
_cell.angle_beta   90.00
_cell.angle_gamma   90.00
#
_symmetry.space_group_name_H-M   'P 1'
#
loop_
_entity.id
_entity.type
_entity.pdbx_description
1 polymer ?
#
loop_
_entity_poly.entity_id
_entity_poly.type
_entity_poly.pdbx_seq_one_letter_code
_entity_poly.pdbx_strand_id
1 'polypeptide(L)'
;MSPLSSTFCNSAFFILFLFVHFTETANLDTKHPAKGLLKVRLDYGLATQPVHGEDEGEGSHRWVFSSYLEFKDPVSSITDSQLRMMAQNAHKEMEIDMMQYDPEDKDGQFAILPTVMTILAFDNKIILASSQRGRSGFINEWPQSPVKLSLDRCSVF
;
A
#
# COMPACT_ATOMS: atom_id res chain seq x y z
N MET A 1 -7.19 -6.61 57.77
CA MET A 1 -6.94 -7.35 56.51
C MET A 1 -8.01 -6.91 55.53
N SER A 2 -7.71 -5.93 54.70
CA SER A 2 -8.66 -5.17 53.88
C SER A 2 -8.83 -5.84 52.50
N PRO A 3 -10.01 -6.41 52.18
CA PRO A 3 -10.26 -7.03 50.87
C PRO A 3 -10.44 -6.00 49.74
N LEU A 4 -10.43 -4.69 50.06
CA LEU A 4 -10.61 -3.61 49.09
C LEU A 4 -9.41 -3.37 48.15
N SER A 5 -8.22 -3.90 48.46
CA SER A 5 -7.03 -3.69 47.63
C SER A 5 -6.99 -4.58 46.38
N SER A 6 -7.55 -5.81 46.45
CA SER A 6 -7.43 -6.76 45.34
C SER A 6 -8.46 -6.51 44.23
N THR A 7 -9.64 -6.00 44.55
CA THR A 7 -10.68 -5.66 43.56
C THR A 7 -10.30 -4.45 42.72
N PHE A 8 -9.64 -3.46 43.31
CA PHE A 8 -9.15 -2.26 42.62
C PHE A 8 -8.01 -2.57 41.64
N CYS A 9 -7.12 -3.50 42.01
CA CYS A 9 -6.02 -3.93 41.15
C CYS A 9 -6.54 -4.72 39.93
N ASN A 10 -7.49 -5.64 40.13
CA ASN A 10 -8.06 -6.43 39.03
C ASN A 10 -8.87 -5.59 38.04
N SER A 11 -9.57 -4.55 38.50
CA SER A 11 -10.33 -3.65 37.61
C SER A 11 -9.42 -2.72 36.81
N ALA A 12 -8.27 -2.29 37.35
CA ALA A 12 -7.27 -1.55 36.60
C ALA A 12 -6.63 -2.39 35.47
N PHE A 13 -6.38 -3.69 35.70
CA PHE A 13 -5.89 -4.60 34.66
C PHE A 13 -6.91 -4.83 33.53
N PHE A 14 -8.20 -4.91 33.83
CA PHE A 14 -9.25 -5.02 32.81
C PHE A 14 -9.38 -3.76 31.95
N ILE A 15 -9.22 -2.57 32.54
CA ILE A 15 -9.22 -1.30 31.80
C ILE A 15 -7.96 -1.19 30.93
N LEU A 16 -6.80 -1.65 31.42
CA LEU A 16 -5.56 -1.71 30.63
C LEU A 16 -5.67 -2.71 29.47
N PHE A 17 -6.28 -3.88 29.68
CA PHE A 17 -6.54 -4.85 28.59
C PHE A 17 -7.52 -4.32 27.55
N LEU A 18 -8.53 -3.54 27.94
CA LEU A 18 -9.45 -2.87 27.00
C LEU A 18 -8.75 -1.75 26.21
N PHE A 19 -7.75 -1.08 26.78
CA PHE A 19 -6.99 -0.02 26.10
C PHE A 19 -5.90 -0.54 25.17
N VAL A 20 -5.39 -1.76 25.37
CA VAL A 20 -4.33 -2.35 24.53
C VAL A 20 -4.84 -2.77 23.14
N HIS A 21 -6.16 -2.82 22.91
CA HIS A 21 -6.72 -3.18 21.61
C HIS A 21 -6.84 -2.01 20.61
N PHE A 22 -6.46 -0.78 20.95
CA PHE A 22 -6.56 0.39 20.05
C PHE A 22 -5.24 0.76 19.36
N THR A 23 -4.46 -0.24 18.95
CA THR A 23 -3.38 -0.04 17.99
C THR A 23 -3.79 -0.64 16.64
N GLU A 24 -4.85 -0.11 16.04
CA GLU A 24 -5.27 -0.53 14.71
C GLU A 24 -4.51 0.29 13.68
N THR A 25 -3.52 -0.36 13.09
CA THR A 25 -2.79 0.05 11.88
C THR A 25 -3.27 -0.85 10.74
N ALA A 26 -3.28 -0.36 9.50
CA ALA A 26 -3.68 -1.15 8.32
C ALA A 26 -3.20 -2.61 8.38
N ASN A 27 -4.10 -3.57 8.14
CA ASN A 27 -3.81 -4.99 8.24
C ASN A 27 -2.93 -5.46 7.08
N LEU A 28 -1.61 -5.35 7.28
CA LEU A 28 -0.61 -5.82 6.35
C LEU A 28 -0.03 -7.18 6.73
N ASP A 29 -0.65 -7.95 7.63
CA ASP A 29 -0.14 -9.26 8.08
C ASP A 29 -0.11 -10.27 6.94
N THR A 30 -1.02 -10.12 5.98
CA THR A 30 -1.16 -11.02 4.84
C THR A 30 -1.18 -10.24 3.53
N LYS A 31 -0.42 -10.73 2.55
CA LYS A 31 -0.51 -10.22 1.18
C LYS A 31 -1.79 -10.74 0.52
N HIS A 32 -2.67 -9.83 0.13
CA HIS A 32 -3.91 -10.20 -0.57
C HIS A 32 -3.71 -10.30 -2.09
N PRO A 33 -4.48 -11.16 -2.77
CA PRO A 33 -4.46 -11.22 -4.23
C PRO A 33 -5.13 -9.99 -4.84
N ALA A 34 -4.64 -9.59 -6.01
CA ALA A 34 -5.21 -8.48 -6.78
C ALA A 34 -6.65 -8.79 -7.19
N LYS A 35 -7.54 -7.82 -6.98
CA LYS A 35 -8.94 -7.88 -7.44
C LYS A 35 -9.09 -7.23 -8.82
N GLY A 36 -10.12 -7.64 -9.55
CA GLY A 36 -10.40 -7.13 -10.90
C GLY A 36 -9.63 -7.80 -12.03
N LEU A 37 -9.78 -7.24 -13.24
CA LEU A 37 -9.25 -7.75 -14.50
C LEU A 37 -7.87 -7.20 -14.82
N LEU A 38 -7.60 -5.93 -14.48
CA LEU A 38 -6.32 -5.27 -14.72
C LEU A 38 -5.27 -5.62 -13.66
N LYS A 39 -5.69 -6.33 -12.60
CA LYS A 39 -4.83 -6.85 -11.54
C LYS A 39 -4.00 -5.77 -10.85
N VAL A 40 -4.56 -4.55 -10.76
CA VAL A 40 -3.94 -3.49 -9.97
C VAL A 40 -3.89 -3.93 -8.52
N ARG A 41 -2.70 -3.86 -7.93
CA ARG A 41 -2.47 -4.30 -6.56
C ARG A 41 -1.49 -3.42 -5.83
N LEU A 42 -1.60 -3.41 -4.52
CA LEU A 42 -0.62 -2.84 -3.62
C LEU A 42 0.75 -3.45 -3.89
N ASP A 43 1.76 -2.59 -4.02
CA ASP A 43 3.15 -3.00 -3.88
C ASP A 43 3.40 -3.33 -2.40
N TYR A 44 2.97 -4.53 -2.03
CA TYR A 44 2.97 -5.02 -0.66
C TYR A 44 4.35 -4.96 -0.01
N GLY A 45 5.40 -5.13 -0.81
CA GLY A 45 6.76 -4.94 -0.33
C GLY A 45 6.92 -3.54 0.23
N LEU A 46 6.66 -2.52 -0.59
CA LEU A 46 6.85 -1.12 -0.20
C LEU A 46 5.98 -0.73 1.00
N ALA A 47 4.76 -1.27 1.08
CA ALA A 47 3.84 -1.02 2.18
C ALA A 47 4.30 -1.61 3.52
N THR A 48 4.96 -2.78 3.51
CA THR A 48 5.38 -3.49 4.73
C THR A 48 6.77 -3.11 5.23
N GLN A 49 7.51 -2.30 4.48
CA GLN A 49 8.84 -1.91 4.92
C GLN A 49 8.79 -0.92 6.09
N PRO A 50 9.66 -1.10 7.10
CA PRO A 50 9.84 -0.10 8.12
C PRO A 50 10.38 1.17 7.47
N VAL A 51 9.70 2.29 7.66
CA VAL A 51 10.21 3.59 7.22
C VAL A 51 11.03 4.18 8.36
N HIS A 52 12.34 4.35 8.14
CA HIS A 52 13.23 4.92 9.15
C HIS A 52 12.96 6.42 9.36
N GLY A 53 12.64 6.82 10.60
CA GLY A 53 12.59 8.21 11.10
C GLY A 53 11.57 8.42 12.23
N GLU A 54 11.60 9.58 12.88
CA GLU A 54 11.11 9.82 14.26
C GLU A 54 9.59 9.73 14.54
N ASP A 55 8.71 9.64 13.53
CA ASP A 55 7.26 9.55 13.75
C ASP A 55 6.69 8.17 13.35
N GLU A 56 6.34 7.35 14.36
CA GLU A 56 5.54 6.11 14.26
C GLU A 56 4.02 6.39 14.18
N GLY A 57 3.64 7.47 13.49
CA GLY A 57 2.26 7.93 13.31
C GLY A 57 1.64 7.53 11.97
N GLU A 58 0.33 7.77 11.86
CA GLU A 58 -0.51 7.67 10.66
C GLU A 58 0.24 8.12 9.39
N GLY A 59 0.19 7.32 8.31
CA GLY A 59 0.97 7.58 7.08
C GLY A 59 2.35 6.92 7.03
N SER A 60 2.64 5.99 7.95
CA SER A 60 3.87 5.19 7.99
C SER A 60 4.07 4.30 6.75
N HIS A 61 2.99 3.87 6.11
CA HIS A 61 3.06 2.96 4.96
C HIS A 61 3.23 3.70 3.64
N ARG A 62 3.98 3.08 2.71
CA ARG A 62 4.10 3.56 1.34
C ARG A 62 3.02 2.92 0.48
N TRP A 63 1.97 3.69 0.22
CA TRP A 63 0.84 3.26 -0.59
C TRP A 63 1.15 3.51 -2.07
N VAL A 64 1.56 2.46 -2.76
CA VAL A 64 1.84 2.45 -4.20
C VAL A 64 1.16 1.25 -4.81
N PHE A 65 0.41 1.47 -5.89
CA PHE A 65 -0.33 0.42 -6.57
C PHE A 65 0.14 0.32 -8.00
N SER A 66 0.31 -0.90 -8.50
CA SER A 66 0.69 -1.09 -9.88
C SER A 66 0.20 -2.42 -10.47
N SER A 67 0.16 -2.46 -11.80
CA SER A 67 0.08 -3.70 -12.56
C SER A 67 0.81 -3.59 -13.89
N TYR A 68 1.14 -4.76 -14.44
CA TYR A 68 1.78 -4.92 -15.73
C TYR A 68 0.92 -5.85 -16.57
N LEU A 69 0.56 -5.38 -17.76
CA LEU A 69 -0.27 -6.10 -18.72
C LEU A 69 0.51 -6.30 -20.00
N GLU A 70 0.47 -7.51 -20.52
CA GLU A 70 1.05 -7.84 -21.82
C GLU A 70 -0.05 -8.36 -22.74
N PHE A 71 -0.17 -7.70 -23.90
CA PHE A 71 -1.15 -7.97 -24.91
C PHE A 71 -0.54 -8.80 -26.03
N LYS A 72 -1.40 -9.56 -26.71
CA LYS A 72 -1.01 -10.29 -27.92
C LYS A 72 -0.70 -9.33 -29.07
N ASP A 73 -1.54 -8.31 -29.21
CA ASP A 73 -1.43 -7.29 -30.25
C ASP A 73 -0.77 -6.02 -29.70
N PRO A 74 -0.14 -5.19 -30.56
CA PRO A 74 0.47 -3.95 -30.12
C PRO A 74 -0.55 -2.99 -29.49
N VAL A 75 -0.12 -2.20 -28.51
CA VAL A 75 -0.97 -1.20 -27.85
C VAL A 75 -1.47 -0.13 -28.82
N SER A 76 -0.79 0.06 -29.96
CA SER A 76 -1.28 0.94 -31.04
C SER A 76 -2.62 0.49 -31.65
N SER A 77 -3.05 -0.75 -31.39
CA SER A 77 -4.38 -1.26 -31.78
C SER A 77 -5.49 -0.89 -30.77
N ILE A 78 -5.11 -0.38 -29.59
CA ILE A 78 -6.02 0.03 -28.53
C ILE A 78 -6.38 1.50 -28.74
N THR A 79 -7.66 1.82 -28.70
CA THR A 79 -8.13 3.20 -28.88
C THR A 79 -7.90 4.05 -27.63
N ASP A 80 -7.80 5.36 -27.80
CA ASP A 80 -7.72 6.32 -26.69
C ASP A 80 -8.87 6.16 -25.68
N SER A 81 -10.08 5.85 -26.17
CA SER A 81 -11.23 5.58 -25.31
C SER A 81 -11.07 4.32 -24.46
N GLN A 82 -10.48 3.26 -25.01
CA GLN A 82 -10.16 2.04 -24.27
C GLN A 82 -9.05 2.29 -23.25
N LEU A 83 -8.00 3.05 -23.60
CA LEU A 83 -6.95 3.46 -22.66
C LEU A 83 -7.51 4.29 -21.51
N ARG A 84 -8.38 5.25 -21.80
CA ARG A 84 -9.05 6.06 -20.76
C ARG A 84 -9.91 5.20 -19.84
N MET A 85 -10.68 4.27 -20.40
CA MET A 85 -11.50 3.34 -19.61
C MET A 85 -10.63 2.42 -18.74
N MET A 86 -9.48 1.96 -19.26
CA MET A 86 -8.51 1.20 -18.48
C MET A 86 -7.97 2.01 -17.30
N ALA A 87 -7.66 3.30 -17.46
CA ALA A 87 -7.23 4.17 -16.35
C ALA A 87 -8.29 4.25 -15.25
N GLN A 88 -9.55 4.46 -15.65
CA GLN A 88 -10.67 4.57 -14.71
C GLN A 88 -10.91 3.24 -13.98
N ASN A 89 -10.84 2.12 -14.69
CA ASN A 89 -10.99 0.80 -14.09
C ASN A 89 -9.80 0.46 -13.17
N ALA A 90 -8.57 0.84 -13.56
CA ALA A 90 -7.37 0.66 -12.76
C ALA A 90 -7.46 1.43 -11.43
N HIS A 91 -7.96 2.67 -11.46
CA HIS A 91 -8.22 3.46 -10.26
C HIS A 91 -9.25 2.79 -9.34
N LYS A 92 -10.35 2.25 -9.90
CA LYS A 92 -11.34 1.51 -9.11
C LYS A 92 -10.78 0.21 -8.53
N GLU A 93 -9.95 -0.53 -9.28
CA GLU A 93 -9.29 -1.72 -8.78
C GLU A 93 -8.32 -1.39 -7.63
N MET A 94 -7.61 -0.27 -7.70
CA MET A 94 -6.79 0.25 -6.60
C MET A 94 -7.62 0.53 -5.33
N GLU A 95 -8.77 1.21 -5.46
CA GLU A 95 -9.69 1.46 -4.33
C GLU A 95 -10.13 0.14 -3.69
N ILE A 96 -10.54 -0.83 -4.52
CA ILE A 96 -10.98 -2.15 -4.08
C ILE A 96 -9.85 -2.95 -3.43
N ASP A 97 -8.63 -2.86 -3.96
CA ASP A 97 -7.47 -3.57 -3.43
C ASP A 97 -7.05 -3.01 -2.07
N MET A 98 -7.07 -1.69 -1.90
CA MET A 98 -6.79 -1.03 -0.62
C MET A 98 -7.74 -1.50 0.49
N MET A 99 -9.03 -1.61 0.18
CA MET A 99 -10.05 -2.04 1.15
C MET A 99 -9.82 -3.46 1.68
N GLN A 100 -8.92 -4.25 1.08
CA GLN A 100 -8.53 -5.56 1.61
C GLN A 100 -7.64 -5.46 2.85
N TYR A 101 -6.98 -4.32 3.05
CA TYR A 101 -5.99 -4.09 4.10
C TYR A 101 -6.54 -3.24 5.24
N ASP A 102 -7.87 -3.07 5.31
CA ASP A 102 -8.58 -2.34 6.37
C ASP A 102 -7.88 -1.04 6.79
N PRO A 103 -7.83 -0.04 5.89
CA PRO A 103 -6.91 1.09 6.02
C PRO A 103 -7.39 2.14 7.04
N GLU A 104 -8.18 1.77 8.05
CA GLU A 104 -8.67 2.70 9.06
C GLU A 104 -7.49 3.26 9.87
N ASP A 105 -7.49 4.59 10.05
CA ASP A 105 -6.60 5.27 10.96
C ASP A 105 -7.19 5.35 12.39
N LYS A 106 -6.35 5.70 13.36
CA LYS A 106 -6.63 6.01 14.76
C LYS A 106 -7.85 6.94 14.96
N ASP A 107 -8.14 7.84 14.03
CA ASP A 107 -9.31 8.74 14.08
C ASP A 107 -10.58 8.16 13.39
N GLY A 108 -10.55 6.90 12.97
CA GLY A 108 -11.62 6.25 12.21
C GLY A 108 -11.76 6.77 10.77
N GLN A 109 -10.71 7.42 10.25
CA GLN A 109 -10.66 7.92 8.88
C GLN A 109 -9.93 6.93 7.98
N PHE A 110 -10.45 6.71 6.77
CA PHE A 110 -9.79 5.82 5.80
C PHE A 110 -8.47 6.42 5.31
N ALA A 111 -7.42 5.58 5.19
CA ALA A 111 -6.15 6.03 4.62
C ALA A 111 -6.37 6.71 3.28
N ILE A 112 -5.85 7.93 3.15
CA ILE A 112 -6.08 8.74 1.96
C ILE A 112 -5.37 8.08 0.77
N LEU A 113 -6.18 7.59 -0.16
CA LEU A 113 -5.72 6.92 -1.37
C LEU A 113 -4.91 7.85 -2.29
N PRO A 114 -3.95 7.29 -3.05
CA PRO A 114 -3.43 7.98 -4.23
C PRO A 114 -4.57 8.41 -5.16
N THR A 115 -4.58 9.66 -5.59
CA THR A 115 -5.65 10.22 -6.43
C THR A 115 -5.35 10.17 -7.93
N VAL A 116 -4.09 9.87 -8.27
CA VAL A 116 -3.62 9.84 -9.66
C VAL A 116 -3.23 8.43 -10.03
N MET A 117 -3.71 7.98 -11.20
CA MET A 117 -3.32 6.76 -11.88
C MET A 117 -2.68 7.11 -13.22
N THR A 118 -1.46 6.65 -13.43
CA THR A 118 -0.68 6.84 -14.66
C THR A 118 -0.73 5.57 -15.50
N ILE A 119 -0.87 5.74 -16.82
CA ILE A 119 -0.71 4.68 -17.81
C ILE A 119 0.54 4.94 -18.62
N LEU A 120 1.43 3.96 -18.71
CA LEU A 120 2.51 3.92 -19.67
C LEU A 120 2.26 2.77 -20.65
N ALA A 121 2.13 3.11 -21.93
CA ALA A 121 1.86 2.17 -23.02
C ALA A 121 3.04 2.14 -24.00
N PHE A 122 3.56 0.95 -24.30
CA PHE A 122 4.67 0.76 -25.24
C PHE A 122 4.63 -0.64 -25.83
N ASP A 123 5.02 -0.79 -27.10
CA ASP A 123 4.98 -2.08 -27.83
C ASP A 123 3.64 -2.81 -27.66
N ASN A 124 3.64 -3.93 -26.95
CA ASN A 124 2.50 -4.76 -26.59
C ASN A 124 2.22 -4.74 -25.08
N LYS A 125 2.71 -3.73 -24.34
CA LYS A 125 2.74 -3.70 -22.88
C LYS A 125 2.11 -2.43 -22.33
N ILE A 126 1.39 -2.57 -21.22
CA ILE A 126 0.85 -1.45 -20.45
C ILE A 126 1.28 -1.59 -19.00
N ILE A 127 1.79 -0.51 -18.43
CA ILE A 127 2.03 -0.35 -17.00
C ILE A 127 0.98 0.61 -16.45
N LEU A 128 0.28 0.17 -15.41
CA LEU A 128 -0.61 0.99 -14.61
C LEU A 128 0.09 1.25 -13.29
N ALA A 129 0.24 2.51 -12.90
CA ALA A 129 0.92 2.88 -11.68
C ALA A 129 0.23 4.07 -11.01
N SER A 130 -0.06 3.95 -9.72
CA SER A 130 -0.56 5.07 -8.94
C SER A 130 0.57 6.06 -8.65
N SER A 131 0.19 7.31 -8.36
CA SER A 131 1.04 8.19 -7.54
C SER A 131 1.36 7.54 -6.19
N GLN A 132 2.41 8.00 -5.53
CA GLN A 132 2.75 7.57 -4.17
C GLN A 132 1.99 8.43 -3.16
N ARG A 133 1.43 7.78 -2.14
CA ARG A 133 0.96 8.46 -0.93
C ARG A 133 1.61 7.81 0.30
N GLY A 134 1.89 8.60 1.34
CA GLY A 134 2.65 8.20 2.52
C GLY A 134 4.07 8.78 2.52
N ARG A 135 4.96 8.23 3.36
CA ARG A 135 6.34 8.74 3.53
C ARG A 135 7.14 8.70 2.22
N SER A 136 7.99 9.71 2.03
CA SER A 136 8.92 9.81 0.91
C SER A 136 10.01 8.73 1.02
N GLY A 137 10.32 8.11 -0.10
CA GLY A 137 11.34 7.07 -0.23
C GLY A 137 11.21 6.43 -1.60
N PHE A 138 12.30 6.40 -2.37
CA PHE A 138 12.30 5.81 -3.70
C PHE A 138 12.44 4.29 -3.61
N ILE A 139 11.90 3.57 -4.60
CA ILE A 139 12.03 2.10 -4.74
C ILE A 139 13.50 1.63 -4.69
N ASN A 140 14.46 2.51 -5.02
CA ASN A 140 15.89 2.24 -4.99
C ASN A 140 16.42 1.93 -3.59
N GLU A 141 15.68 2.27 -2.54
CA GLU A 141 16.04 1.94 -1.16
C GLU A 141 15.64 0.48 -0.79
N TRP A 142 14.90 -0.22 -1.66
CA TRP A 142 14.50 -1.61 -1.45
C TRP A 142 15.71 -2.55 -1.31
N PRO A 143 15.91 -3.23 -0.17
CA PRO A 143 17.00 -4.17 0.02
C PRO A 143 16.93 -5.30 -1.02
N GLN A 144 18.04 -5.53 -1.73
CA GLN A 144 18.17 -6.62 -2.73
C GLN A 144 17.19 -6.52 -3.93
N SER A 145 16.66 -5.35 -4.29
CA SER A 145 15.92 -5.26 -5.56
C SER A 145 16.88 -5.43 -6.74
N PRO A 146 16.49 -6.14 -7.83
CA PRO A 146 17.29 -6.21 -9.04
C PRO A 146 17.61 -4.83 -9.61
N VAL A 147 16.72 -3.85 -9.40
CA VAL A 147 16.91 -2.44 -9.78
C VAL A 147 18.02 -1.81 -8.95
N LYS A 148 17.97 -1.90 -7.61
CA LYS A 148 19.03 -1.40 -6.73
C LYS A 148 20.37 -2.06 -7.07
N LEU A 149 20.42 -3.37 -7.21
CA LEU A 149 21.63 -4.10 -7.60
C LEU A 149 22.17 -3.67 -8.98
N SER A 150 21.30 -3.22 -9.88
CA SER A 150 21.72 -2.71 -11.19
C SER A 150 22.15 -1.26 -11.12
N LEU A 151 21.48 -0.43 -10.33
CA LEU A 151 21.87 0.96 -10.05
C LEU A 151 23.21 1.01 -9.30
N ASP A 152 23.42 0.16 -8.29
CA ASP A 152 24.69 0.01 -7.56
C ASP A 152 25.83 -0.44 -8.48
N ARG A 153 25.52 -1.24 -9.51
CA ARG A 153 26.49 -1.61 -10.57
C ARG A 153 26.74 -0.47 -11.55
N CYS A 154 25.76 0.40 -11.78
CA CYS A 154 25.85 1.55 -12.67
C CYS A 154 26.42 2.81 -12.00
N SER A 155 26.40 2.89 -10.67
CA SER A 155 27.04 3.96 -9.90
C SER A 155 28.55 3.74 -9.85
N VAL A 156 29.19 3.99 -10.99
CA VAL A 156 30.63 4.19 -11.10
C VAL A 156 30.90 5.69 -11.00
N PHE A 157 30.71 6.29 -9.82
CA PHE A 157 31.32 7.55 -9.39
C PHE A 157 31.31 7.64 -7.87
#